data_AF-N8Q6I6-F1
#
_entry.id   AF-N8Q6I6-F1
#
_cell.length_a   1.000
_cell.length_b   1.000
_cell.length_c   1.000
_cell.angle_alpha   90.00
_cell.angle_beta   90.00
_cell.angle_gamma   90.00
#
_symmetry.space_group_name_H-M   'P 1'
#
loop_
_entity.id
_entity.type
_entity.pdbx_description
1 polymer ?
#
loop_
_entity_poly.entity_id
_entity_poly.type
_entity_poly.pdbx_seq_one_letter_code
_entity_poly.pdbx_strand_id
1 'polypeptide(L)'
;MLSEMSLTTLIKRMHEQKEKEDCLDYIDLKQNRVITTHGFRSTFRDRSADKTDYPREVCEHMLAHKLPDEVEAAYLGGAYLEKREGLMTNSAQYVYQK
;
A
#
# COMPACT_ATOMS: atom_id res chain seq x y z
N MET A 1 -16.62 -1.19 3.55
CA MET A 1 -15.18 -0.86 3.51
C MET A 1 -14.92 0.31 4.44
N LEU A 2 -13.84 0.27 5.24
CA LEU A 2 -13.42 1.43 6.05
C LEU A 2 -12.92 2.54 5.12
N SER A 3 -13.19 3.80 5.45
CA SER A 3 -12.71 4.94 4.67
C SER A 3 -11.21 5.17 4.91
N GLU A 4 -10.54 5.81 3.96
CA GLU A 4 -9.15 6.25 4.13
C GLU A 4 -8.97 7.13 5.38
N MET A 5 -9.91 8.04 5.62
CA MET A 5 -9.88 8.91 6.79
C MET A 5 -10.04 8.14 8.10
N SER A 6 -10.84 7.07 8.12
CA SER A 6 -10.98 6.20 9.28
C SER A 6 -9.67 5.51 9.63
N LEU A 7 -8.95 5.00 8.63
CA LEU A 7 -7.68 4.32 8.84
C LEU A 7 -6.55 5.30 9.22
N THR A 8 -6.49 6.46 8.57
CA THR A 8 -5.51 7.50 8.92
C THR A 8 -5.73 8.01 10.34
N THR A 9 -6.98 8.13 10.79
CA THR A 9 -7.31 8.50 12.18
C THR A 9 -6.88 7.42 13.19
N LEU A 10 -6.96 6.13 12.82
CA LEU A 10 -6.44 5.05 13.67
C LEU A 10 -4.93 5.18 13.85
N ILE A 11 -4.17 5.40 12.77
CA ILE A 11 -2.72 5.56 12.82
C ILE A 11 -2.32 6.74 13.71
N LYS A 12 -3.02 7.89 13.58
CA LYS A 12 -2.78 9.05 14.44
C LYS A 12 -2.96 8.72 15.93
N ARG A 13 -4.04 8.02 16.28
CA ARG A 13 -4.27 7.59 17.67
C ARG A 13 -3.21 6.61 18.17
N MET A 14 -2.74 5.71 17.31
CA MET A 14 -1.63 4.79 17.66
C MET A 14 -0.33 5.56 17.93
N HIS A 15 -0.05 6.60 17.15
CA HIS A 15 1.09 7.48 17.37
C HIS A 15 0.97 8.25 18.69
N GLU A 16 -0.15 8.92 18.94
CA GLU A 16 -0.39 9.66 20.19
C GLU A 16 -0.30 8.76 21.44
N GLN A 17 -0.69 7.48 21.32
CA GLN A 17 -0.55 6.52 22.41
C GLN A 17 0.93 6.16 22.63
N LYS A 18 1.68 5.93 21.55
CA LYS A 18 3.08 5.53 21.61
C LYS A 18 4.02 6.65 22.06
N GLU A 19 3.73 7.89 21.71
CA GLU A 19 4.43 9.07 22.24
C GLU A 19 4.32 9.15 23.77
N LYS A 20 3.18 8.75 24.36
CA LYS A 20 3.02 8.71 25.83
C LYS A 20 3.80 7.57 26.48
N GLU A 21 4.07 6.51 25.74
CA GLU A 21 4.82 5.33 26.19
C GLU A 21 6.33 5.48 25.96
N ASP A 22 6.81 6.64 25.47
CA ASP A 22 8.20 6.93 25.08
C ASP A 22 8.82 5.80 24.23
N CYS A 23 8.01 5.17 23.37
CA CYS A 23 8.44 4.04 22.57
C CYS A 23 7.84 4.06 21.16
N LEU A 24 8.72 3.99 20.15
CA LEU A 24 8.42 3.83 18.73
C LEU A 24 7.54 4.93 18.11
N ASP A 25 8.18 5.76 17.30
CA ASP A 25 7.53 6.81 16.53
C ASP A 25 6.97 6.28 15.21
N TYR A 26 5.67 6.50 14.95
CA TYR A 26 5.04 6.25 13.64
C TYR A 26 5.28 7.43 12.69
N ILE A 27 6.53 7.82 12.52
CA ILE A 27 6.97 8.96 11.72
C ILE A 27 7.62 8.46 10.42
N ASP A 28 7.22 9.07 9.30
CA ASP A 28 7.97 8.98 8.06
C ASP A 28 9.22 9.85 8.18
N LEU A 29 10.38 9.21 8.28
CA LEU A 29 11.69 9.88 8.41
C LEU A 29 12.02 10.77 7.20
N LYS A 30 11.50 10.47 6.02
CA LYS A 30 11.78 11.26 4.81
C LYS A 30 11.06 12.61 4.85
N GLN A 31 9.85 12.62 5.40
CA GLN A 31 8.96 13.79 5.39
C GLN A 31 8.79 14.42 6.78
N ASN A 32 9.37 13.81 7.81
CA ASN A 32 9.25 14.18 9.21
C ASN A 32 7.79 14.44 9.65
N ARG A 33 6.90 13.51 9.29
CA ARG A 33 5.46 13.59 9.58
C ARG A 33 4.91 12.22 9.97
N VAL A 34 3.78 12.21 10.68
CA VAL A 34 3.06 10.96 10.99
C VAL A 34 2.73 10.20 9.71
N ILE A 35 3.03 8.91 9.69
CA ILE A 35 2.71 8.05 8.54
C ILE A 35 1.21 8.05 8.27
N THR A 36 0.83 7.82 7.01
CA THR A 36 -0.58 7.82 6.59
C THR A 36 -0.88 6.60 5.75
N THR A 37 -2.16 6.23 5.66
CA THR A 37 -2.60 5.18 4.73
C THR A 37 -2.27 5.50 3.28
N HIS A 38 -2.43 6.76 2.88
CA HIS A 38 -2.02 7.22 1.56
C HIS A 38 -0.52 7.03 1.32
N GLY A 39 0.31 7.34 2.33
CA GLY A 39 1.75 7.11 2.28
C GLY A 39 2.11 5.65 2.00
N PHE A 40 1.46 4.69 2.70
CA PHE A 40 1.68 3.27 2.44
C PHE A 40 1.34 2.86 0.99
N ARG A 41 0.23 3.38 0.44
CA ARG A 41 -0.17 3.10 -0.94
C ARG A 41 0.81 3.69 -1.96
N SER A 42 1.28 4.92 -1.75
CA SER A 42 2.29 5.54 -2.62
C SER A 42 3.58 4.72 -2.62
N THR A 43 4.10 4.36 -1.44
CA THR A 43 5.32 3.56 -1.31
C THR A 43 5.18 2.20 -2.02
N PHE A 44 4.05 1.52 -1.86
CA PHE A 44 3.77 0.28 -2.59
C PHE A 44 3.76 0.51 -4.11
N ARG A 45 3.10 1.57 -4.57
CA ARG A 45 2.94 1.88 -6.00
C ARG A 45 4.27 2.23 -6.67
N ASP A 46 5.06 3.08 -6.01
CA ASP A 46 6.37 3.54 -6.48
C ASP A 46 7.33 2.36 -6.54
N ARG A 47 7.40 1.56 -5.46
CA ARG A 47 8.23 0.35 -5.43
C ARG A 47 7.84 -0.64 -6.53
N SER A 48 6.54 -0.88 -6.73
CA SER A 48 6.08 -1.82 -7.75
C SER A 48 6.46 -1.35 -9.16
N ALA A 49 6.40 -0.03 -9.43
CA ALA A 49 6.89 0.52 -10.70
C ALA A 49 8.41 0.44 -10.84
N ASP A 50 9.16 0.75 -9.78
CA ASP A 50 10.61 0.96 -9.89
C ASP A 50 11.43 -0.32 -9.74
N LYS A 51 10.88 -1.35 -9.06
CA LYS A 51 11.63 -2.54 -8.61
C LYS A 51 11.06 -3.86 -9.13
N THR A 52 10.04 -3.82 -9.97
CA THR A 52 9.42 -5.03 -10.53
C THR A 52 8.98 -4.81 -11.97
N ASP A 53 8.78 -5.89 -12.70
CA ASP A 53 8.27 -5.86 -14.08
C ASP A 53 6.76 -6.15 -14.15
N TYR A 54 6.03 -5.99 -13.04
CA TYR A 54 4.58 -6.21 -13.04
C TYR A 54 3.87 -5.10 -13.84
N PRO A 55 2.90 -5.46 -14.71
CA PRO A 55 2.10 -4.47 -15.43
C PRO A 55 1.40 -3.50 -14.49
N ARG A 56 1.18 -2.27 -14.98
CA ARG A 56 0.50 -1.22 -14.23
C ARG A 56 -0.86 -1.69 -13.72
N GLU A 57 -1.61 -2.38 -14.57
CA GLU A 57 -2.96 -2.87 -14.30
C GLU A 57 -2.97 -3.82 -13.09
N VAL A 58 -1.96 -4.68 -12.97
CA VAL A 58 -1.78 -5.59 -11.83
C VAL A 58 -1.55 -4.79 -10.54
N CYS A 59 -0.71 -3.76 -10.61
CA CYS A 59 -0.42 -2.87 -9.46
C CYS A 59 -1.65 -2.07 -9.02
N GLU A 60 -2.40 -1.50 -9.96
CA GLU A 60 -3.62 -0.74 -9.66
C GLU A 60 -4.74 -1.64 -9.11
N HIS A 61 -4.88 -2.85 -9.65
CA HIS A 61 -5.82 -3.84 -9.10
C HIS A 61 -5.50 -4.22 -7.66
N MET A 62 -4.21 -4.33 -7.30
CA MET A 62 -3.79 -4.59 -5.93
C MET A 62 -4.17 -3.49 -4.95
N LEU A 63 -4.17 -2.25 -5.42
CA LEU A 63 -4.58 -1.09 -4.64
C LEU A 63 -6.11 -0.91 -4.61
N ALA A 64 -6.86 -1.82 -5.24
CA ALA A 64 -8.30 -1.69 -5.49
C ALA A 64 -8.66 -0.35 -6.18
N HIS A 65 -7.74 0.16 -7.00
CA HIS A 65 -7.99 1.35 -7.79
C HIS A 65 -8.86 0.99 -9.01
N LYS A 66 -9.67 1.95 -9.43
CA LYS A 66 -10.48 1.81 -10.64
C LYS A 66 -9.56 1.94 -11.86
N LEU A 67 -9.60 0.95 -12.75
CA LEU A 67 -8.97 1.08 -14.07
C LEU A 67 -9.84 1.97 -14.98
N PRO A 68 -9.25 2.68 -15.95
CA PRO A 68 -9.98 3.57 -16.83
C PRO A 68 -11.07 2.85 -17.63
N ASP A 69 -10.78 1.63 -18.08
CA ASP A 69 -11.69 0.79 -18.85
C ASP A 69 -12.24 -0.34 -17.95
N GLU A 70 -13.53 -0.29 -17.66
CA GLU A 70 -14.23 -1.28 -16.83
C GLU A 70 -14.36 -2.64 -17.52
N VAL A 71 -14.41 -2.66 -18.86
CA VAL A 71 -14.51 -3.89 -19.66
C VAL A 71 -13.19 -4.62 -19.61
N GLU A 72 -12.07 -3.93 -19.86
CA GLU A 72 -10.75 -4.52 -19.73
C GLU A 72 -10.50 -5.00 -18.29
N ALA A 73 -10.86 -4.20 -17.29
CA ALA A 73 -10.71 -4.58 -15.88
C ALA A 73 -11.40 -5.92 -15.53
N ALA A 74 -12.57 -6.19 -16.12
CA ALA A 74 -13.30 -7.43 -15.89
C ALA A 74 -12.58 -8.65 -16.47
N TYR A 75 -12.03 -8.54 -17.69
CA TYR A 75 -11.26 -9.61 -18.31
C TYR A 75 -9.90 -9.85 -17.63
N LEU A 76 -9.29 -8.78 -17.11
CA LEU A 76 -7.99 -8.82 -16.45
C LEU A 76 -8.05 -9.43 -15.03
N GLY A 77 -9.21 -9.37 -14.37
CA GLY A 77 -9.40 -9.93 -13.03
C GLY A 77 -9.04 -11.41 -12.92
N GLY A 78 -9.47 -12.24 -13.89
CA GLY A 78 -9.12 -13.67 -13.92
C GLY A 78 -7.68 -13.91 -14.34
N ALA A 79 -7.24 -13.25 -15.42
CA ALA A 79 -5.93 -13.48 -16.03
C ALA A 79 -4.73 -13.06 -15.16
N TYR A 80 -4.94 -12.16 -14.18
CA TYR A 80 -3.87 -11.63 -13.36
C TYR A 80 -3.85 -12.14 -11.91
N LEU A 81 -4.66 -13.13 -11.54
CA LEU A 81 -4.69 -13.62 -10.16
C LEU A 81 -3.31 -14.12 -9.68
N GLU A 82 -2.60 -14.91 -10.49
CA GLU A 82 -1.26 -15.40 -10.13
C GLU A 82 -0.22 -14.27 -10.06
N LYS A 83 -0.29 -13.31 -10.99
CA LYS A 83 0.61 -12.14 -10.98
C LYS A 83 0.38 -11.28 -9.74
N ARG A 84 -0.90 -11.16 -9.34
CA ARG A 84 -1.36 -10.47 -8.15
C ARG A 84 -0.80 -11.11 -6.87
N GLU A 85 -0.85 -12.43 -6.76
CA GLU A 85 -0.25 -13.17 -5.66
C GLU A 85 1.28 -13.00 -5.60
N GLY A 86 1.96 -13.09 -6.76
CA GLY A 86 3.40 -12.88 -6.87
C GLY A 86 3.83 -11.48 -6.42
N LEU A 87 3.12 -10.44 -6.87
CA LEU A 87 3.42 -9.05 -6.49
C LEU A 87 3.24 -8.83 -4.98
N MET A 88 2.20 -9.42 -4.39
CA MET A 88 2.00 -9.32 -2.95
C MET A 88 3.06 -10.06 -2.14
N THR A 89 3.47 -11.24 -2.61
CA THR A 89 4.54 -12.01 -1.98
C THR A 89 5.85 -11.24 -2.02
N ASN A 90 6.21 -10.68 -3.18
CA ASN A 90 7.40 -9.85 -3.35
C ASN A 90 7.39 -8.60 -2.45
N SER A 91 6.21 -7.97 -2.31
CA SER A 91 6.05 -6.80 -1.44
C SER A 91 6.15 -7.16 0.04
N ALA A 92 5.56 -8.28 0.46
CA ALA A 92 5.68 -8.78 1.82
C ALA A 92 7.15 -9.09 2.16
N GLN A 93 7.86 -9.80 1.28
CA GLN A 93 9.27 -10.13 1.47
C GLN A 93 10.12 -8.87 1.70
N TYR A 94 9.86 -7.79 0.97
CA TYR A 94 10.56 -6.53 1.15
C TYR A 94 10.30 -5.87 2.50
N VAL A 95 9.04 -5.81 2.95
CA VAL A 95 8.68 -5.18 4.24
C VAL A 95 9.21 -5.99 5.42
N TYR A 96 9.33 -7.31 5.28
CA TYR A 96 9.87 -8.19 6.32
C TYR A 96 11.38 -8.45 6.18
N GLN A 97 12.04 -7.89 5.17
CA GLN A 97 13.48 -7.99 5.03
C GLN A 97 14.13 -7.13 6.13
N LYS A 98 14.84 -7.79 7.04
CA LYS A 98 15.64 -7.13 8.07
C LYS A 98 16.91 -6.52 7.48
#